data_AF-A0A835D849-F1
#
_entry.id   AF-A0A835D849-F1
#
_cell.length_a   1.000
_cell.length_b   1.000
_cell.length_c   1.000
_cell.angle_alpha   90.00
_cell.angle_beta   90.00
_cell.angle_gamma   90.00
#
_symmetry.space_group_name_H-M   'P 1'
#
loop_
_entity.id
_entity.type
_entity.pdbx_description
1 polymer ?
#
loop_
_entity_poly.entity_id
_entity_poly.type
_entity_poly.pdbx_seq_one_letter_code
_entity_poly.pdbx_strand_id
1 'polypeptide(L)'
;MDSGPVATFQVHEYLRPKLCDLYENDSIFDKFECCLSGDGMRIATGSYSNLFRVFGCSADNTEATTMEASKNPMRRQVQTPSRPSRSLSSLTRVVRRGADNPGVDSNGNAFDFTTKLLHLAWHPTENSLACAAANSLYMYYA
;
A
#
# COMPACT_ATOMS: atom_id res chain seq x y z
N MET A 1 2.74 29.63 -13.59
CA MET A 1 2.57 28.17 -13.42
C MET A 1 2.13 27.96 -11.99
N ASP A 2 1.10 27.15 -11.77
CA ASP A 2 0.67 26.80 -10.42
C ASP A 2 1.82 26.08 -9.68
N SER A 3 1.99 26.38 -8.39
CA SER A 3 3.10 25.88 -7.58
C SER A 3 2.90 24.45 -7.05
N GLY A 4 1.80 23.80 -7.43
CA GLY A 4 1.40 22.48 -6.95
C GLY A 4 1.85 21.33 -7.85
N PRO A 5 1.84 20.08 -7.34
CA PRO A 5 2.10 18.90 -8.17
C PRO A 5 1.00 18.71 -9.23
N VAL A 6 1.38 18.17 -10.39
CA VAL A 6 0.45 17.88 -11.50
C VAL A 6 -0.52 16.75 -11.14
N ALA A 7 -0.06 15.76 -10.36
CA ALA A 7 -0.87 14.65 -9.85
C ALA A 7 -0.38 14.24 -8.46
N THR A 8 -1.28 13.69 -7.63
CA THR A 8 -0.94 13.19 -6.29
C THR A 8 -1.62 11.83 -6.07
N PHE A 9 -0.81 10.81 -5.75
CA PHE A 9 -1.27 9.44 -5.54
C PHE A 9 -1.14 9.07 -4.05
N GLN A 10 -2.25 8.64 -3.43
CA GLN A 10 -2.27 8.30 -2.00
C GLN A 10 -1.85 6.83 -1.80
N VAL A 11 -0.55 6.58 -1.61
CA VAL A 11 0.02 5.21 -1.52
C VAL A 11 -0.33 4.51 -0.20
N HIS A 12 -0.25 5.23 0.91
CA HIS A 12 -0.32 4.69 2.27
C HIS A 12 -1.44 5.33 3.10
N GLU A 13 -2.55 5.69 2.47
CA GLU A 13 -3.69 6.35 3.16
C GLU A 13 -4.19 5.55 4.38
N TYR A 14 -4.19 4.23 4.25
CA TYR A 14 -4.61 3.30 5.30
C TYR A 14 -3.70 3.30 6.54
N LEU A 15 -2.49 3.85 6.44
CA LEU A 15 -1.53 3.95 7.54
C LEU A 15 -1.64 5.24 8.34
N ARG A 16 -2.46 6.21 7.91
CA ARG A 16 -2.65 7.48 8.64
C ARG A 16 -2.99 7.29 10.13
N PRO A 17 -3.85 6.33 10.53
CA PRO A 17 -4.15 6.09 11.94
C PRO A 17 -2.97 5.47 12.74
N LYS A 18 -1.90 5.03 12.08
CA LYS A 18 -0.78 4.27 12.64
C LYS A 18 0.54 5.04 12.67
N LEU A 19 0.50 6.36 12.46
CA LEU A 19 1.70 7.18 12.37
C LEU A 19 2.54 7.17 13.67
N CYS A 20 1.91 7.10 14.84
CA CYS A 20 2.64 6.97 16.10
C CYS A 20 3.43 5.65 16.14
N ASP A 21 2.76 4.52 15.85
CA ASP A 21 3.39 3.19 15.80
C ASP A 21 4.54 3.14 14.78
N LEU A 22 4.37 3.76 13.61
CA LEU A 22 5.40 3.84 12.56
C LEU A 22 6.58 4.72 12.97
N TYR A 23 6.34 5.76 13.76
CA TYR A 23 7.38 6.63 14.29
C TYR A 23 8.18 5.91 15.38
N GLU A 24 7.52 5.24 16.32
CA GLU A 24 8.17 4.49 17.40
C GLU A 24 9.03 3.33 16.90
N ASN A 25 8.65 2.70 15.79
CA ASN A 25 9.40 1.60 15.17
C ASN A 25 10.34 2.05 14.04
N ASP A 26 10.60 3.35 13.89
CA ASP A 26 11.39 3.96 12.81
C ASP A 26 10.93 3.67 11.37
N SER A 27 9.85 2.91 11.19
CA SER A 27 9.28 2.55 9.88
C SER A 27 8.84 3.77 9.07
N ILE A 28 8.50 4.89 9.72
CA ILE A 28 8.17 6.15 9.03
C ILE A 28 9.33 6.69 8.17
N PHE A 29 10.57 6.29 8.46
CA PHE A 29 11.77 6.71 7.73
C PHE A 29 12.12 5.78 6.57
N ASP A 30 11.31 4.73 6.32
CA ASP A 30 11.49 3.85 5.18
C ASP A 30 11.37 4.61 3.85
N LYS A 31 12.29 4.31 2.92
CA LYS A 31 12.38 4.97 1.61
C LYS A 31 11.89 4.03 0.53
N PHE A 32 10.62 4.17 0.17
CA PHE A 32 10.03 3.45 -0.94
C PHE A 32 10.43 4.09 -2.28
N GLU A 33 10.93 3.27 -3.19
CA GLU A 33 11.15 3.71 -4.57
C GLU A 33 9.85 3.68 -5.37
N CYS A 34 9.80 4.52 -6.40
CA CYS A 34 8.77 4.46 -7.43
C CYS A 34 9.41 4.46 -8.81
N CYS A 35 8.73 3.85 -9.77
CA CYS A 35 9.16 3.82 -11.16
C CYS A 35 7.98 4.03 -12.10
N LEU A 36 8.29 4.47 -13.31
CA LEU A 36 7.33 4.72 -14.39
C LEU A 36 7.39 3.56 -15.38
N SER A 37 6.26 3.17 -15.95
CA SER A 37 6.23 2.28 -17.11
C SER A 37 6.92 2.92 -18.31
N GLY A 38 7.43 2.10 -19.23
CA GLY A 38 8.12 2.58 -20.43
C GLY A 38 7.28 3.53 -21.32
N ASP A 39 5.96 3.36 -21.31
CA ASP A 39 5.00 4.21 -22.03
C ASP A 39 4.56 5.47 -21.26
N GLY A 40 4.99 5.62 -20.00
CA GLY A 40 4.62 6.74 -19.14
C GLY A 40 3.18 6.71 -18.61
N MET A 41 2.43 5.64 -18.86
CA MET A 41 1.00 5.57 -18.52
C MET A 41 0.72 5.03 -17.12
N ARG A 42 1.72 4.43 -16.46
CA ARG A 42 1.58 3.82 -15.14
C ARG A 42 2.76 4.13 -14.23
N ILE A 43 2.48 4.27 -12.95
CA ILE A 43 3.49 4.40 -11.89
C ILE A 43 3.36 3.19 -10.98
N ALA A 44 4.48 2.59 -10.62
CA ALA A 44 4.52 1.57 -9.57
C ALA A 44 5.32 2.07 -8.36
N THR A 45 4.92 1.65 -7.17
CA THR A 45 5.61 1.93 -5.91
C THR A 45 5.41 0.78 -4.94
N GLY A 46 6.38 0.56 -4.07
CA GLY A 46 6.30 -0.43 -3.02
C GLY A 46 5.51 0.07 -1.79
N SER A 47 5.23 -0.87 -0.88
CA SER A 47 4.49 -0.67 0.36
C SER A 47 4.90 -1.74 1.39
N TYR A 48 4.39 -1.64 2.62
CA TYR A 48 4.53 -2.67 3.67
C TYR A 48 3.77 -3.96 3.32
N SER A 49 4.04 -5.02 4.06
CA SER A 49 3.46 -6.36 3.88
C SER A 49 3.80 -6.98 2.51
N ASN A 50 5.00 -6.68 1.98
CA ASN A 50 5.45 -7.04 0.63
C ASN A 50 4.47 -6.60 -0.48
N LEU A 51 3.67 -5.57 -0.23
CA LEU A 51 2.73 -5.06 -1.21
C LEU A 51 3.43 -4.09 -2.16
N PHE A 52 2.92 -4.00 -3.38
CA PHE A 52 3.20 -2.90 -4.30
C PHE A 52 1.90 -2.43 -4.93
N ARG A 53 1.88 -1.16 -5.34
CA ARG A 53 0.73 -0.50 -5.94
C ARG A 53 1.10 0.02 -7.31
N VAL A 54 0.22 -0.20 -8.28
CA VAL A 54 0.32 0.33 -9.64
C VAL A 54 -0.83 1.30 -9.87
N PHE A 55 -0.51 2.54 -10.23
CA PHE A 55 -1.46 3.62 -10.50
C PHE A 55 -1.48 3.94 -11.99
N GLY A 56 -2.65 4.26 -12.53
CA GLY A 56 -2.77 4.92 -13.83
C GLY A 56 -2.36 6.39 -13.75
N CYS A 57 -1.70 6.92 -14.79
CA CYS A 57 -1.30 8.33 -14.87
C CYS A 57 -2.31 9.24 -15.56
N SER A 58 -3.44 8.71 -16.04
CA SER A 58 -4.47 9.53 -16.71
C SER A 58 -5.24 10.38 -15.71
N ALA A 59 -5.56 11.62 -16.10
CA ALA A 59 -6.27 12.59 -15.26
C ALA A 59 -7.60 12.07 -14.67
N ASP A 60 -8.28 11.17 -15.39
CA ASP A 60 -9.57 10.60 -15.00
C ASP A 60 -9.45 9.27 -14.24
N ASN A 61 -8.26 8.65 -14.19
CA ASN A 61 -8.08 7.33 -13.59
C ASN A 61 -6.84 7.28 -12.69
N THR A 62 -7.08 7.52 -11.40
CA THR A 62 -6.13 7.34 -10.29
C THR A 62 -6.34 5.98 -9.59
N GLU A 63 -7.06 5.04 -10.21
CA GLU A 63 -7.28 3.73 -9.61
C GLU A 63 -5.94 3.01 -9.40
N ALA A 64 -5.83 2.40 -8.22
CA ALA A 64 -4.62 1.75 -7.76
C ALA A 64 -4.85 0.25 -7.70
N THR A 65 -4.11 -0.51 -8.50
CA THR A 65 -4.06 -1.97 -8.36
C THR A 65 -3.03 -2.31 -7.29
N THR A 66 -3.45 -2.98 -6.22
CA THR A 66 -2.55 -3.44 -5.15
C THR A 66 -2.27 -4.93 -5.33
N MET A 67 -1.00 -5.31 -5.31
CA MET A 67 -0.53 -6.68 -5.49
C MET A 67 0.47 -7.05 -4.38
N GLU A 68 0.56 -8.35 -4.08
CA GLU A 68 1.48 -8.89 -3.08
C GLU A 68 2.63 -9.64 -3.76
N ALA A 69 3.87 -9.31 -3.40
CA ALA A 69 5.05 -10.05 -3.81
C ALA A 69 5.24 -11.30 -2.94
N SER A 70 4.64 -12.41 -3.36
CA SER A 70 4.70 -13.68 -2.63
C SER A 70 4.96 -14.88 -3.53
N LYS A 71 5.43 -15.99 -2.96
CA LYS A 71 5.66 -17.26 -3.67
C LYS A 71 4.37 -17.91 -4.18
N ASN A 72 3.21 -17.45 -3.72
CA ASN A 72 1.91 -17.97 -4.15
C ASN A 72 1.18 -16.89 -4.97
N PRO A 73 1.41 -16.84 -6.30
CA PRO A 73 0.88 -15.78 -7.16
C PRO A 73 -0.67 -15.76 -7.24
N MET A 74 -1.34 -16.81 -6.79
CA MET A 74 -2.80 -16.94 -6.80
C MET A 74 -3.48 -16.47 -5.50
N ARG A 75 -2.72 -16.05 -4.46
CA ARG A 75 -3.32 -15.44 -3.27
C ARG A 75 -3.94 -14.10 -3.69
N ARG A 76 -5.27 -14.07 -3.76
CA ARG A 76 -6.07 -12.96 -4.29
C ARG A 76 -5.69 -11.61 -3.67
N GLN A 77 -5.54 -10.64 -4.58
CA GLN A 77 -5.73 -9.19 -4.45
C GLN A 77 -6.35 -8.78 -3.11
N VAL A 78 -5.53 -8.25 -2.20
CA VAL A 78 -6.01 -7.60 -0.97
C VAL A 78 -6.81 -6.37 -1.42
N GLN A 79 -8.14 -6.48 -1.41
CA GLN A 79 -9.00 -5.31 -1.53
C GLN A 79 -8.71 -4.41 -0.34
N THR A 80 -7.95 -3.34 -0.55
CA THR A 80 -7.88 -2.25 0.43
C THR A 80 -9.29 -1.65 0.51
N PRO A 81 -9.96 -1.66 1.67
CA PRO A 81 -11.33 -1.17 1.75
C PRO A 81 -11.37 0.32 1.42
N SER A 82 -12.01 0.66 0.31
CA SER A 82 -12.40 2.03 -0.01
C SER A 82 -13.58 2.41 0.87
N ARG A 83 -13.29 3.17 1.95
CA ARG A 83 -14.23 3.86 2.85
C ARG A 83 -15.39 3.03 3.45
N PRO A 84 -15.54 2.97 4.79
CA PRO A 84 -16.84 2.65 5.35
C PRO A 84 -17.80 3.83 5.09
N SER A 85 -18.86 3.58 4.31
CA SER A 85 -20.08 4.40 4.36
C SER A 85 -20.56 4.43 5.81
N ARG A 86 -20.67 5.62 6.40
CA ARG A 86 -21.18 5.80 7.76
C ARG A 86 -22.67 5.50 7.75
N SER A 87 -23.07 4.27 8.10
CA SER A 87 -24.43 4.03 8.57
C SER A 87 -24.52 4.37 10.05
N LEU A 88 -25.20 5.47 10.36
CA LEU A 88 -25.63 5.81 11.70
C LEU A 88 -26.63 4.77 12.21
N SER A 89 -26.24 3.95 13.18
CA SER A 89 -27.18 3.24 14.05
C SER A 89 -26.71 3.32 15.50
N SER A 90 -27.63 3.82 16.33
CA SER A 90 -27.48 4.24 17.71
C SER A 90 -27.56 3.07 18.71
N LEU A 91 -27.12 3.36 19.94
CA LEU A 91 -27.48 2.77 21.25
C LEU A 91 -26.55 1.72 21.92
N THR A 92 -25.87 2.23 22.97
CA THR A 92 -25.77 1.73 24.36
C THR A 92 -24.84 0.56 24.75
N ARG A 93 -23.86 0.92 25.59
CA ARG A 93 -23.62 0.43 26.98
C ARG A 93 -22.30 -0.33 27.27
N VAL A 94 -21.70 0.07 28.40
CA VAL A 94 -20.80 -0.65 29.34
C VAL A 94 -19.28 -0.52 29.14
N VAL A 95 -18.67 0.11 30.14
CA VAL A 95 -17.25 0.17 30.51
C VAL A 95 -16.70 -1.22 30.86
N ARG A 96 -15.53 -1.61 30.32
CA ARG A 96 -14.51 -2.42 31.03
C ARG A 96 -13.09 -2.06 30.61
N ARG A 97 -12.21 -2.02 31.62
CA ARG A 97 -10.77 -1.74 31.62
C ARG A 97 -9.95 -2.76 30.82
N GLY A 98 -8.85 -2.27 30.23
CA GLY A 98 -7.54 -2.94 30.23
C GLY A 98 -7.31 -4.02 29.18
N ALA A 99 -6.46 -3.73 28.20
CA ALA A 99 -5.41 -4.60 27.65
C ALA A 99 -4.74 -3.86 26.49
N ASP A 100 -3.41 -3.76 26.55
CA ASP A 100 -2.55 -3.43 25.41
C ASP A 100 -2.82 -4.43 24.29
N ASN A 101 -3.72 -4.07 23.37
CA ASN A 101 -3.94 -4.82 22.15
C ASN A 101 -3.12 -4.17 21.05
N PRO A 102 -2.28 -4.91 20.32
CA PRO A 102 -1.53 -4.38 19.19
C PRO A 102 -2.54 -4.08 18.08
N GLY A 103 -3.06 -2.85 18.10
CA GLY A 103 -3.78 -2.17 17.04
C GLY A 103 -4.39 -3.02 15.91
N VAL A 104 -5.24 -3.99 16.25
CA VAL A 104 -5.99 -4.81 15.30
C VAL A 104 -7.05 -3.92 14.65
N ASP A 105 -7.04 -3.82 13.32
CA ASP A 105 -8.14 -3.20 12.59
C ASP A 105 -9.42 -4.01 12.79
N SER A 106 -10.60 -3.44 12.51
CA SER A 106 -11.89 -4.14 12.66
C SER A 106 -12.04 -5.40 11.78
N ASN A 107 -11.01 -5.74 10.99
CA ASN A 107 -10.94 -6.91 10.11
C ASN A 107 -9.95 -7.98 10.60
N GLY A 108 -9.28 -7.80 11.74
CA GLY A 108 -8.41 -8.84 12.30
C GLY A 108 -7.04 -8.96 11.62
N ASN A 109 -6.68 -8.05 10.71
CA ASN A 109 -5.38 -8.10 10.04
C ASN A 109 -4.38 -7.24 10.83
N ALA A 110 -3.43 -7.92 11.48
CA ALA A 110 -2.21 -7.26 11.94
C ALA A 110 -1.42 -6.80 10.70
N PHE A 111 -1.25 -5.50 10.53
CA PHE A 111 -0.36 -4.97 9.49
C PHE A 111 1.07 -5.34 9.86
N ASP A 112 1.72 -6.10 9.00
CA ASP A 112 3.13 -6.44 9.16
C ASP A 112 3.98 -5.31 8.55
N PHE A 113 4.57 -4.49 9.42
CA PHE A 113 5.51 -3.42 9.04
C PHE A 113 6.95 -3.95 8.90
N THR A 114 7.23 -5.19 9.30
CA THR A 114 8.57 -5.77 9.20
C THR A 114 8.88 -6.20 7.77
N THR A 115 7.86 -6.67 7.04
CA THR A 115 7.97 -6.97 5.62
C THR A 115 7.63 -5.74 4.79
N LYS A 116 8.48 -5.43 3.82
CA LYS A 116 8.40 -4.23 2.99
C LYS A 116 9.00 -4.48 1.63
N LEU A 117 8.38 -3.89 0.61
CA LEU A 117 8.89 -3.86 -0.75
C LEU A 117 9.43 -2.45 -0.97
N LEU A 118 10.74 -2.26 -0.83
CA LEU A 118 11.37 -0.94 -0.98
C LEU A 118 11.81 -0.66 -2.42
N HIS A 119 12.19 -1.72 -3.14
CA HIS A 119 12.81 -1.63 -4.45
C HIS A 119 11.96 -2.32 -5.51
N LEU A 120 11.75 -1.63 -6.62
CA LEU A 120 11.15 -2.17 -7.82
C LEU A 120 11.68 -1.45 -9.06
N ALA A 121 11.67 -2.15 -10.19
CA ALA A 121 12.10 -1.60 -11.47
C ALA A 121 11.12 -2.03 -12.57
N TRP A 122 10.69 -1.06 -13.38
CA TRP A 122 9.93 -1.33 -14.59
C TRP A 122 10.90 -1.37 -15.78
N HIS A 123 10.75 -2.39 -16.63
CA HIS A 123 11.52 -2.45 -17.86
C HIS A 123 11.19 -1.26 -18.78
N PRO A 124 12.19 -0.59 -19.40
CA PRO A 124 11.97 0.65 -20.15
C PRO A 124 11.19 0.46 -21.45
N THR A 125 11.15 -0.75 -22.00
CA THR A 125 10.50 -1.02 -23.31
C THR A 125 9.53 -2.20 -23.28
N GLU A 126 9.51 -2.98 -22.20
CA GLU A 126 8.67 -4.18 -22.10
C GLU A 126 7.73 -4.03 -20.92
N ASN A 127 6.61 -4.74 -20.98
CA ASN A 127 5.62 -4.71 -19.93
C ASN A 127 5.98 -5.67 -18.79
N SER A 128 7.18 -5.46 -18.23
CA SER A 128 7.83 -6.33 -17.25
C SER A 128 8.21 -5.52 -16.02
N LEU A 129 7.78 -5.97 -14.84
CA LEU A 129 8.03 -5.33 -13.55
C LEU A 129 8.79 -6.30 -12.64
N ALA A 130 9.92 -5.85 -12.09
CA ALA A 130 10.70 -6.60 -11.12
C ALA A 130 10.56 -6.00 -9.73
N CYS A 131 10.33 -6.84 -8.71
CA CYS A 131 10.15 -6.43 -7.33
C CYS A 131 11.07 -7.24 -6.40
N ALA A 132 11.78 -6.58 -5.50
CA ALA A 132 12.58 -7.25 -4.46
C ALA A 132 11.80 -7.30 -3.14
N ALA A 133 11.48 -8.50 -2.67
CA ALA A 133 10.75 -8.73 -1.41
C ALA A 133 11.16 -10.06 -0.76
N ALA A 134 11.18 -10.12 0.57
CA ALA A 134 11.42 -11.36 1.34
C ALA A 134 12.56 -12.27 0.79
N ASN A 135 13.74 -11.69 0.56
CA ASN A 135 14.94 -12.35 0.01
C ASN A 135 14.75 -12.97 -1.39
N SER A 136 13.73 -12.55 -2.12
CA SER A 136 13.36 -13.07 -3.43
C SER A 136 13.21 -11.92 -4.42
N LEU A 137 13.53 -12.20 -5.69
CA LEU A 137 13.21 -11.32 -6.82
C LEU A 137 12.00 -11.89 -7.54
N TYR A 138 10.93 -11.09 -7.62
CA TYR A 138 9.70 -11.43 -8.33
C TYR A 138 9.66 -10.69 -9.66
N MET A 139 9.25 -11.37 -10.73
CA MET A 139 9.04 -10.77 -12.04
C MET A 139 7.58 -10.95 -12.44
N TYR A 140 6.96 -9.85 -12.82
CA TYR A 140 5.56 -9.77 -13.26
C TYR A 140 5.51 -9.29 -14.70
N TYR A 141 4.58 -9.87 -15.44
CA TYR A 141 4.07 -9.25 -16.66
C TYR A 141 2.96 -8.29 -16.26
N ALA A 142 3.12 -7.00 -16.56
CA ALA A 142 2.20 -5.94 -16.16
C ALA A 142 1.15 -5.62 -17.25
#